data_AF-A0A8J6P225-F1
#
_entry.id   AF-A0A8J6P225-F1
#
_cell.length_a   1.000
_cell.length_b   1.000
_cell.length_c   1.000
_cell.angle_alpha   90.00
_cell.angle_beta   90.00
_cell.angle_gamma   90.00
#
_symmetry.space_group_name_H-M   'P 1'
#
loop_
_entity.id
_entity.type
_entity.pdbx_description
1 polymer ?
#
loop_
_entity_poly.entity_id
_entity_poly.type
_entity_poly.pdbx_seq_one_letter_code
_entity_poly.pdbx_strand_id
1 'polypeptide(L)'
;MLHWIKKRTTLKSYARQLPLFLKKRYGKHKRYSAEEIKTSIQKAGFDNSFIEYAYAIFMSRTEFGGLKQKNQDIEDYDTLRKKIAKSFFSGNTSFTIHDVLESAFIPKK
;
A
#
# COMPACT_ATOMS: atom_id res chain seq x y z
N MET A 1 10.95 -9.69 18.02
CA MET A 1 9.48 -9.65 18.21
C MET A 1 8.84 -8.26 18.00
N LEU A 2 9.57 -7.13 18.04
CA LEU A 2 8.96 -5.81 17.72
C LEU A 2 8.71 -5.58 16.21
N HIS A 3 9.56 -6.12 15.34
CA HIS A 3 9.55 -5.81 13.91
C HIS A 3 8.27 -6.26 13.18
N TRP A 4 7.73 -7.44 13.53
CA TRP A 4 6.49 -7.94 12.92
C TRP A 4 5.25 -7.14 13.36
N ILE A 5 5.21 -6.67 14.61
CA ILE A 5 4.13 -5.82 15.13
C ILE A 5 4.15 -4.48 14.40
N LYS A 6 5.33 -3.84 14.33
CA LYS A 6 5.51 -2.58 13.61
C LYS A 6 5.05 -2.70 12.16
N LYS A 7 5.54 -3.72 11.45
CA LYS A 7 5.13 -4.02 10.07
C LYS A 7 3.62 -4.17 9.95
N ARG A 8 2.99 -4.98 10.80
CA ARG A 8 1.54 -5.21 10.76
C ARG A 8 0.75 -3.92 10.97
N THR A 9 1.19 -3.06 11.88
CA THR A 9 0.56 -1.75 12.13
C THR A 9 0.71 -0.82 10.94
N THR A 10 1.90 -0.73 10.32
CA THR A 10 2.13 0.08 9.11
C THR A 10 1.33 -0.42 7.92
N LEU A 11 1.29 -1.74 7.68
CA LEU A 11 0.46 -2.29 6.61
C LEU A 11 -1.03 -1.99 6.83
N LYS A 12 -1.50 -2.02 8.08
CA LYS A 12 -2.88 -1.65 8.42
C LYS A 12 -3.16 -0.18 8.14
N SER A 13 -2.22 0.75 8.43
CA SER A 13 -2.40 2.16 8.09
C SER A 13 -2.42 2.37 6.57
N TYR A 14 -1.57 1.66 5.82
CA TYR A 14 -1.59 1.71 4.35
C TYR A 14 -2.84 1.13 3.71
N ALA A 15 -3.41 0.06 4.28
CA ALA A 15 -4.62 -0.54 3.74
C ALA A 15 -5.90 0.22 4.13
N ARG A 16 -5.91 0.94 5.27
CA ARG A 16 -7.14 1.56 5.81
C ARG A 16 -7.15 3.07 5.81
N GLN A 17 -6.02 3.72 6.08
CA GLN A 17 -5.98 5.17 6.24
C GLN A 17 -5.44 5.83 4.98
N LEU A 18 -4.29 5.38 4.48
CA LEU A 18 -3.67 5.92 3.28
C LEU A 18 -4.57 6.01 2.03
N PRO A 19 -5.48 5.05 1.72
CA PRO A 19 -6.38 5.17 0.58
C PRO A 19 -7.32 6.38 0.73
N LEU A 20 -7.78 6.65 1.96
CA LEU A 20 -8.65 7.79 2.26
C LEU A 20 -7.91 9.12 2.11
N PHE A 21 -6.66 9.17 2.57
CA PHE A 21 -5.79 10.36 2.39
C PHE A 21 -5.49 10.64 0.91
N LEU A 22 -5.16 9.59 0.14
CA LEU A 22 -4.92 9.71 -1.30
C LEU A 22 -6.18 10.18 -2.03
N LYS A 23 -7.34 9.55 -1.76
CA LYS A 23 -8.63 9.95 -2.33
C LYS A 23 -8.98 11.40 -2.00
N LYS A 24 -8.77 11.82 -0.74
CA LYS A 24 -9.08 13.19 -0.30
C LYS A 24 -8.21 14.23 -1.01
N ARG A 25 -6.95 13.89 -1.30
CA ARG A 25 -5.98 14.86 -1.83
C ARG A 25 -5.93 14.91 -3.35
N TYR A 26 -6.02 13.76 -4.02
CA TYR A 26 -5.82 13.64 -5.46
C TYR A 26 -7.09 13.18 -6.19
N GLY A 27 -8.16 12.83 -5.48
CA GLY A 27 -9.37 12.27 -6.07
C GLY A 27 -9.31 10.75 -6.24
N LYS A 28 -10.37 10.16 -6.84
CA LYS A 28 -10.45 8.71 -7.04
C LYS A 28 -9.68 8.29 -8.28
N HIS A 29 -8.46 7.80 -8.09
CA HIS A 29 -7.65 7.24 -9.19
C HIS A 29 -7.57 5.72 -9.15
N LYS A 30 -7.35 5.11 -10.33
CA LYS A 30 -7.05 3.67 -10.43
C LYS A 30 -5.64 3.33 -9.95
N ARG A 31 -4.74 4.33 -9.97
CA ARG A 31 -3.32 4.25 -9.57
C ARG A 31 -2.86 5.61 -9.08
N TYR A 32 -1.85 5.62 -8.22
CA TYR A 32 -1.15 6.82 -7.79
C TYR A 32 0.33 6.67 -8.11
N SER A 33 0.99 7.78 -8.40
CA SER A 33 2.44 7.83 -8.61
C SER A 33 3.22 7.61 -7.31
N ALA A 34 4.49 7.21 -7.43
CA ALA A 34 5.38 7.05 -6.27
C ALA A 34 5.49 8.35 -5.44
N GLU A 35 5.47 9.51 -6.11
CA GLU A 35 5.53 10.81 -5.46
C GLU A 35 4.26 11.09 -4.65
N GLU A 36 3.07 10.92 -5.24
CA GLU A 36 1.80 11.10 -4.53
C GLU A 36 1.70 10.21 -3.28
N ILE A 37 2.15 8.96 -3.40
CA ILE A 37 2.18 8.00 -2.30
C ILE A 37 3.16 8.47 -1.21
N LYS A 38 4.40 8.78 -1.58
CA LYS A 38 5.45 9.21 -0.65
C LYS A 38 5.05 10.49 0.08
N THR A 39 4.58 11.50 -0.64
CA THR A 39 4.15 12.76 -0.04
C THR A 39 2.94 12.55 0.87
N SER A 40 2.02 11.63 0.53
CA SER A 40 0.86 11.33 1.39
C SER A 40 1.25 10.63 2.69
N ILE A 41 2.18 9.67 2.63
CA ILE A 41 2.74 9.00 3.81
C ILE A 41 3.39 10.03 4.74
N GLN A 42 4.23 10.91 4.18
CA GLN A 42 4.91 11.95 4.94
C GLN A 42 3.93 12.94 5.57
N LYS A 43 2.97 13.47 4.81
CA LYS A 43 2.01 14.44 5.33
C LYS A 43 1.02 13.85 6.33
N ALA A 44 0.70 12.57 6.21
CA ALA A 44 -0.17 11.87 7.17
C ALA A 44 0.58 11.37 8.41
N GLY A 45 1.92 11.54 8.48
CA GLY A 45 2.73 11.06 9.59
C GLY A 45 2.82 9.53 9.67
N PHE A 46 2.61 8.83 8.56
CA PHE A 46 2.74 7.37 8.53
C PHE A 46 4.21 6.95 8.51
N ASP A 47 4.50 5.83 9.17
CA ASP A 47 5.83 5.22 9.14
C ASP A 47 6.19 4.78 7.71
N ASN A 48 7.33 5.23 7.21
CA ASN A 48 7.79 4.98 5.84
C ASN A 48 8.73 3.76 5.72
N SER A 49 8.98 3.01 6.80
CA SER A 49 9.94 1.89 6.83
C SER A 49 9.53 0.72 5.92
N PHE A 50 8.26 0.69 5.49
CA PHE A 50 7.68 -0.37 4.66
C PHE A 50 7.00 0.19 3.40
N ILE A 51 7.48 1.33 2.89
CA ILE A 51 6.87 2.08 1.78
C ILE A 51 6.66 1.23 0.50
N GLU A 52 7.47 0.21 0.28
CA GLU A 52 7.31 -0.75 -0.81
C GLU A 52 5.94 -1.44 -0.81
N TYR A 53 5.34 -1.67 0.37
CA TYR A 53 3.98 -2.18 0.48
C TYR A 53 2.96 -1.18 -0.03
N ALA A 54 3.14 0.12 0.26
CA ALA A 54 2.25 1.16 -0.26
C ALA A 54 2.36 1.24 -1.79
N TYR A 55 3.57 1.19 -2.34
CA TYR A 55 3.77 1.14 -3.80
C TYR A 55 3.07 -0.08 -4.42
N ALA A 56 3.19 -1.27 -3.82
CA ALA A 56 2.53 -2.47 -4.31
C ALA A 56 0.99 -2.42 -4.26
N ILE A 57 0.42 -1.63 -3.33
CA ILE A 57 -1.04 -1.41 -3.22
C ILE A 57 -1.53 -0.43 -4.27
N PHE A 58 -0.83 0.69 -4.46
CA PHE A 58 -1.36 1.86 -5.16
C PHE A 58 -0.77 2.12 -6.56
N MET A 59 0.34 1.46 -6.93
CA MET A 59 0.98 1.61 -8.24
C MET A 59 0.73 0.42 -9.17
N SER A 60 0.96 0.61 -10.47
CA SER A 60 1.03 -0.52 -11.41
C SER A 60 2.28 -1.37 -11.18
N ARG A 61 2.22 -2.64 -11.61
CA ARG A 61 3.39 -3.51 -11.72
C ARG A 61 4.50 -2.88 -12.57
N THR A 62 4.14 -2.24 -13.68
CA THR A 62 5.11 -1.62 -14.61
C THR A 62 5.87 -0.48 -13.94
N GLU A 63 5.17 0.44 -13.27
CA GLU A 63 5.81 1.54 -12.55
C GLU A 63 6.65 1.03 -11.36
N PHE A 64 6.16 -0.01 -10.67
CA PHE A 64 6.93 -0.66 -9.61
C PHE A 64 8.22 -1.31 -10.14
N GLY A 65 8.17 -1.91 -11.33
CA GLY A 65 9.34 -2.46 -12.00
C GLY A 65 10.45 -1.42 -12.18
N GLY A 66 10.09 -0.18 -12.53
CA GLY A 66 11.03 0.94 -12.60
C GLY A 66 11.65 1.32 -11.25
N LEU A 67 10.93 1.14 -10.14
CA LEU A 67 11.48 1.34 -8.78
C LEU A 67 12.45 0.21 -8.39
N LYS A 68 12.09 -1.05 -8.69
CA LYS A 68 12.91 -2.22 -8.42
C LYS A 68 14.23 -2.21 -9.21
N GLN A 69 14.22 -1.69 -10.44
CA GLN A 69 15.46 -1.49 -11.21
C GLN A 69 16.40 -0.47 -10.55
N LYS A 70 15.85 0.59 -9.95
CA LYS A 70 16.62 1.63 -9.26
C LYS A 70 17.08 1.21 -7.86
N ASN A 71 16.38 0.26 -7.24
CA ASN A 71 16.70 -0.28 -5.93
C ASN A 71 16.46 -1.79 -5.90
N GLN A 72 17.56 -2.54 -6.07
CA GLN A 72 17.54 -4.00 -6.15
C GLN A 72 17.20 -4.68 -4.82
N ASP A 73 17.20 -3.96 -3.68
CA ASP A 73 16.87 -4.53 -2.38
C ASP A 73 15.36 -4.63 -2.12
N ILE A 74 14.54 -3.98 -2.95
CA ILE A 74 13.08 -3.99 -2.79
C ILE A 74 12.54 -5.39 -3.09
N GLU A 75 11.64 -5.92 -2.27
CA GLU A 75 11.01 -7.20 -2.54
C GLU A 75 10.18 -7.19 -3.86
N ASP A 76 10.06 -8.34 -4.53
CA ASP A 76 9.30 -8.45 -5.77
C ASP A 76 7.82 -8.04 -5.59
N TYR A 77 7.26 -7.40 -6.62
CA TYR A 77 5.89 -6.86 -6.63
C TYR A 77 4.84 -7.92 -6.25
N ASP A 78 4.95 -9.13 -6.80
CA ASP A 78 3.97 -10.19 -6.54
C ASP A 78 4.11 -10.75 -5.14
N THR A 79 5.34 -10.81 -4.64
CA THR A 79 5.61 -11.26 -3.28
C THR A 79 5.01 -10.29 -2.26
N LEU A 80 5.15 -8.98 -2.47
CA LEU A 80 4.52 -7.96 -1.64
C LEU A 80 2.99 -8.05 -1.69
N ARG A 81 2.41 -8.15 -2.90
CA ARG A 81 0.95 -8.27 -3.07
C ARG A 81 0.38 -9.53 -2.45
N LYS A 82 1.06 -10.67 -2.54
CA LYS A 82 0.68 -11.92 -1.84
C LYS A 82 0.60 -11.72 -0.33
N LYS A 83 1.59 -11.05 0.26
CA LYS A 83 1.61 -10.76 1.71
C LYS A 83 0.46 -9.85 2.13
N ILE A 84 0.16 -8.82 1.34
CA ILE A 84 -0.98 -7.91 1.57
C ILE A 84 -2.29 -8.67 1.44
N ALA A 85 -2.48 -9.42 0.36
CA ALA A 85 -3.68 -10.19 0.09
C ALA A 85 -4.00 -11.19 1.19
N LYS A 86 -3.00 -11.95 1.65
CA LYS A 86 -3.13 -12.88 2.78
C LYS A 86 -3.59 -12.19 4.07
N SER A 87 -3.20 -10.92 4.26
CA SER A 87 -3.47 -10.19 5.50
C SER A 87 -4.80 -9.42 5.49
N PHE A 88 -5.22 -8.92 4.32
CA PHE A 88 -6.35 -7.96 4.21
C PHE A 88 -7.43 -8.33 3.19
N PHE A 89 -7.14 -9.22 2.23
CA PHE A 89 -8.02 -9.50 1.08
C PHE A 89 -8.26 -11.00 0.88
N SER A 90 -8.25 -11.79 1.94
CA SER A 90 -8.51 -13.25 1.91
C SER A 90 -7.66 -14.03 0.89
N GLY A 91 -6.44 -13.56 0.62
CA GLY A 91 -5.53 -14.17 -0.37
C GLY A 91 -5.74 -13.73 -1.81
N ASN A 92 -6.74 -12.90 -2.12
CA ASN A 92 -6.95 -12.37 -3.47
C ASN A 92 -5.85 -11.36 -3.84
N THR A 93 -4.90 -11.73 -4.71
CA THR A 93 -3.81 -10.85 -5.16
C THR A 93 -4.21 -9.86 -6.25
N SER A 94 -5.41 -9.98 -6.81
CA SER A 94 -5.94 -9.11 -7.85
C SER A 94 -6.73 -7.92 -7.31
N PHE A 95 -6.63 -7.65 -6.00
CA PHE A 95 -7.28 -6.50 -5.36
C PHE A 95 -6.93 -5.17 -6.03
N THR A 96 -7.90 -4.29 -6.17
CA THR A 96 -7.76 -2.96 -6.74
C THR A 96 -7.74 -1.90 -5.64
N ILE A 97 -7.39 -0.66 -5.99
CA ILE A 97 -7.52 0.47 -5.06
C ILE A 97 -8.98 0.63 -4.59
N HIS A 98 -9.95 0.27 -5.42
CA HIS A 98 -11.35 0.29 -5.02
C HIS A 98 -11.61 -0.73 -3.90
N ASP A 99 -11.14 -1.97 -4.04
CA ASP A 99 -11.27 -2.99 -2.97
C ASP A 99 -10.58 -2.55 -1.68
N VAL A 100 -9.42 -1.89 -1.79
CA VAL A 100 -8.70 -1.32 -0.65
C VAL A 100 -9.53 -0.21 0.01
N LEU A 101 -10.11 0.70 -0.77
CA LEU A 101 -10.99 1.77 -0.27
C LEU A 101 -12.24 1.21 0.41
N GLU A 102 -12.92 0.23 -0.19
CA GLU A 102 -14.09 -0.42 0.43
C GLU A 102 -13.71 -1.08 1.75
N SER A 103 -12.56 -1.77 1.80
CA SER A 103 -12.05 -2.38 3.03
C SER A 103 -11.69 -1.36 4.13
N ALA A 104 -11.43 -0.11 3.76
CA ALA A 104 -11.18 0.97 4.71
C ALA A 104 -12.46 1.47 5.39
N PHE A 105 -13.59 1.41 4.68
CA PHE A 105 -14.89 1.86 5.19
C PHE A 105 -15.61 0.81 6.04
N ILE A 106 -15.27 -0.47 5.89
CA ILE A 106 -15.94 -1.54 6.65
C ILE A 106 -15.33 -1.64 8.06
N PRO A 107 -16.05 -1.26 9.13
CA PRO A 107 -15.66 -1.66 10.48
C PRO A 107 -15.73 -3.18 10.55
N LYS A 108 -14.67 -3.82 11.07
CA LYS A 108 -14.76 -5.25 11.38
C LYS A 108 -15.88 -5.44 12.41
N LYS A 109 -16.88 -6.26 12.07
CA LYS A 109 -17.72 -6.95 13.06
C LYS A 109 -16.84 -7.75 14.01
#